data_AF-A0A9D7N7S3-F1
#
_entry.id   AF-A0A9D7N7S3-F1
#
_cell.length_a   1.000
_cell.length_b   1.000
_cell.length_c   1.000
_cell.angle_alpha   90.00
_cell.angle_beta   90.00
_cell.angle_gamma   90.00
#
_symmetry.space_group_name_H-M   'P 1'
#
loop_
_entity.id
_entity.type
_entity.pdbx_description
1 polymer ?
#
loop_
_entity_poly.entity_id
_entity_poly.type
_entity_poly.pdbx_seq_one_letter_code
_entity_poly.pdbx_strand_id
1 'polypeptide(L)'
;MRNARSFPCLSVAASLAGVAALAQESEHFHPPVRLEADGKPIDIGALSEYAHAGPAHADVDGDGDRDLLVGDFPGSFWLFENAGDDRAPRFLSRGPLQAGGQSASTPVY
;
A
#
# COMPACT_ATOMS: atom_id res chain seq x y z
N MET A 1 -7.51 72.76 -27.94
CA MET A 1 -7.50 73.46 -26.63
C MET A 1 -7.03 72.47 -25.58
N ARG A 2 -5.94 72.81 -24.88
CA ARG A 2 -5.26 71.98 -23.88
C ARG A 2 -6.00 72.10 -22.54
N ASN A 3 -6.10 71.02 -21.77
CA ASN A 3 -5.70 71.12 -20.37
C ASN A 3 -5.31 69.75 -19.78
N ALA A 4 -4.04 69.67 -19.41
CA ALA A 4 -3.42 68.58 -18.69
C ALA A 4 -3.42 68.89 -17.19
N ARG A 5 -3.56 67.86 -16.35
CA ARG A 5 -2.95 67.83 -15.02
C ARG A 5 -2.36 66.44 -14.76
N SER A 6 -1.03 66.44 -14.69
CA SER A 6 -0.10 65.42 -14.18
C SER A 6 -0.28 65.26 -12.66
N PHE A 7 -0.03 64.14 -11.96
CA PHE A 7 1.21 63.35 -11.87
C PHE A 7 0.95 61.90 -11.35
N PRO A 8 1.92 60.98 -11.54
CA PRO A 8 1.80 59.53 -11.42
C PRO A 8 2.23 59.00 -10.04
N CYS A 9 1.89 57.74 -9.71
CA CYS A 9 2.54 57.05 -8.59
C CYS A 9 2.75 55.56 -8.90
N LEU A 10 4.02 55.19 -8.93
CA LEU A 10 4.67 53.86 -8.84
C LEU A 10 4.31 52.75 -9.84
N SER A 11 5.24 52.57 -10.77
CA SER A 11 5.62 51.28 -11.35
C SER A 11 6.06 50.27 -10.27
N VAL A 12 5.64 49.02 -10.41
CA VAL A 12 6.49 47.87 -10.01
C VAL A 12 6.63 46.97 -11.24
N ALA A 13 7.88 46.79 -11.65
CA ALA A 13 8.30 46.02 -12.79
C ALA A 13 8.49 44.54 -12.44
N ALA A 14 8.12 43.71 -13.40
CA ALA A 14 8.75 42.48 -13.89
C ALA A 14 9.49 41.50 -12.96
N SER A 15 9.13 40.23 -13.20
CA SER A 15 9.97 39.04 -13.35
C SER A 15 10.41 38.28 -12.10
N LEU A 16 10.05 36.99 -12.07
CA LEU A 16 11.03 35.91 -12.09
C LEU A 16 10.35 34.59 -12.50
N ALA A 17 11.03 33.87 -13.37
CA ALA A 17 10.67 32.56 -13.87
C ALA A 17 10.72 31.51 -12.75
N GLY A 18 9.90 30.48 -12.93
CA GLY A 18 10.27 29.10 -12.61
C GLY A 18 10.57 28.79 -11.15
N VAL A 19 9.59 28.20 -10.49
CA VAL A 19 9.87 26.95 -9.77
C VAL A 19 8.73 26.01 -10.14
N ALA A 20 8.96 25.15 -11.14
CA ALA A 20 8.31 23.85 -11.10
C ALA A 20 8.73 23.29 -9.75
N ALA A 21 7.81 23.23 -8.79
CA ALA A 21 8.06 22.56 -7.54
C ALA A 21 8.29 21.10 -7.93
N LEU A 22 9.55 20.74 -8.13
CA LEU A 22 9.99 19.36 -8.18
C LEU A 22 9.56 18.83 -6.81
N ALA A 23 8.49 18.04 -6.81
CA ALA A 23 8.08 17.30 -5.64
C ALA A 23 9.32 16.47 -5.27
N GLN A 24 9.95 16.88 -4.19
CA GLN A 24 11.06 16.17 -3.60
C GLN A 24 10.45 14.88 -3.09
N GLU A 25 10.54 13.80 -3.87
CA GLU A 25 10.24 12.45 -3.41
C GLU A 25 11.26 12.13 -2.33
N SER A 26 10.96 12.59 -1.12
CA SER A 26 11.77 12.28 0.04
C SER A 26 11.69 10.77 0.19
N GLU A 27 12.85 10.11 0.27
CA GLU A 27 13.03 8.69 0.57
C GLU A 27 12.45 8.36 1.96
N HIS A 28 11.14 8.44 2.08
CA HIS A 28 10.41 8.34 3.33
C HIS A 28 9.23 7.44 3.05
N PHE A 29 9.28 6.26 3.67
CA PHE A 29 8.11 5.40 3.76
C PHE A 29 6.94 6.20 4.32
N HIS A 30 5.75 5.87 3.85
CA HIS A 30 4.53 6.29 4.54
C HIS A 30 4.56 5.80 5.99
N PRO A 31 3.84 6.47 6.91
CA PRO A 31 3.63 5.94 8.25
C PRO A 31 3.19 4.47 8.19
N PRO A 32 3.66 3.63 9.12
CA PRO A 32 3.28 2.22 9.12
C PRO A 32 1.77 2.08 9.28
N VAL A 33 1.19 1.17 8.50
CA VAL A 33 -0.25 0.85 8.56
C VAL A 33 -0.40 -0.54 9.16
N ARG A 34 -1.36 -0.70 10.07
CA ARG A 34 -1.76 -2.02 10.54
C ARG A 34 -2.58 -2.69 9.45
N LEU A 35 -2.10 -3.80 8.91
CA LEU A 35 -2.91 -4.62 8.02
C LEU A 35 -3.98 -5.36 8.81
N GLU A 36 -5.18 -5.37 8.26
CA GLU A 36 -6.34 -6.03 8.85
C GLU A 36 -6.99 -6.94 7.82
N ALA A 37 -7.54 -8.06 8.30
CA ALA A 37 -8.43 -8.92 7.56
C ALA A 37 -9.72 -9.12 8.38
N ASP A 38 -10.88 -9.02 7.73
CA ASP A 38 -12.19 -9.09 8.39
C ASP A 38 -12.35 -8.12 9.59
N GLY A 39 -11.73 -6.93 9.49
CA GLY A 39 -11.74 -5.91 10.54
C GLY A 39 -10.93 -6.26 11.79
N LYS A 40 -10.01 -7.24 11.69
CA LYS A 40 -9.09 -7.62 12.77
C LYS A 40 -7.65 -7.50 12.29
N PRO A 41 -6.70 -7.15 13.17
CA PRO A 41 -5.27 -7.20 12.86
C PRO A 41 -4.87 -8.54 12.26
N ILE A 42 -4.13 -8.51 11.15
CA ILE A 42 -3.44 -9.70 10.66
C ILE A 42 -2.28 -9.98 11.63
N ASP A 43 -2.41 -11.09 12.36
CA ASP A 43 -1.44 -11.52 13.37
C ASP A 43 -1.18 -13.02 13.22
N ILE A 44 -0.07 -13.36 12.56
CA ILE A 44 0.36 -14.76 12.37
C ILE A 44 0.67 -15.43 13.73
N GLY A 45 1.07 -14.65 14.74
CA GLY A 45 1.25 -15.12 16.12
C GLY A 45 -0.02 -15.67 16.75
N ALA A 46 -1.18 -15.19 16.33
CA ALA A 46 -2.47 -15.71 16.77
C ALA A 46 -2.93 -16.94 15.97
N LEU A 47 -2.32 -17.21 14.81
CA LEU A 47 -2.70 -18.29 13.89
C LEU A 47 -1.76 -19.51 13.96
N SER A 48 -0.55 -19.33 14.51
CA SER A 48 0.53 -20.32 14.49
C SER A 48 1.23 -20.46 15.84
N GLU A 49 1.70 -21.67 16.14
CA GLU A 49 2.47 -21.98 17.34
C GLU A 49 3.85 -21.29 17.37
N TYR A 50 4.50 -21.10 16.20
CA TYR A 50 5.85 -20.55 16.10
C TYR A 50 5.91 -19.17 15.43
N ALA A 51 5.00 -18.92 14.49
CA ALA A 51 4.75 -17.62 13.86
C ALA A 51 5.98 -16.89 13.29
N HIS A 52 6.52 -17.42 12.19
CA HIS A 52 7.55 -16.73 11.41
C HIS A 52 6.97 -16.28 10.06
N ALA A 53 6.37 -15.09 10.06
CA ALA A 53 5.70 -14.54 8.90
C ALA A 53 6.67 -14.27 7.74
N GLY A 54 6.47 -14.96 6.62
CA GLY A 54 7.08 -14.68 5.33
C GLY A 54 6.04 -14.17 4.34
N PRO A 55 5.76 -12.84 4.29
CA PRO A 55 4.75 -12.29 3.40
C PRO A 55 5.20 -12.27 1.94
N ALA A 56 4.26 -12.55 1.04
CA ALA A 56 4.35 -12.38 -0.40
C ALA A 56 3.07 -11.67 -0.89
N HIS A 57 3.22 -10.83 -1.90
CA HIS A 57 2.12 -10.06 -2.49
C HIS A 57 1.98 -10.45 -3.96
N ALA A 58 0.94 -11.21 -4.29
CA ALA A 58 0.76 -11.85 -5.58
C ALA A 58 -0.73 -12.13 -5.86
N ASP A 59 -1.10 -12.20 -7.12
CA ASP A 59 -2.43 -12.65 -7.58
C ASP A 59 -2.49 -14.18 -7.42
N VAL A 60 -3.13 -14.68 -6.34
CA VAL A 60 -3.12 -16.11 -5.98
C VAL A 60 -4.29 -16.85 -6.60
N ASP A 61 -5.45 -16.19 -6.76
CA ASP A 61 -6.66 -16.80 -7.30
C ASP A 61 -6.92 -16.49 -8.79
N GLY A 62 -6.16 -15.58 -9.39
CA GLY A 62 -6.17 -15.26 -10.82
C GLY A 62 -7.23 -14.24 -11.22
N ASP A 63 -7.77 -13.46 -10.29
CA ASP A 63 -8.79 -12.45 -10.57
C ASP A 63 -8.21 -11.07 -10.95
N GLY A 64 -6.90 -10.91 -10.81
CA GLY A 64 -6.15 -9.75 -11.27
C GLY A 64 -5.88 -8.69 -10.21
N ASP A 65 -6.28 -8.90 -8.96
CA ASP A 65 -5.77 -8.14 -7.83
C ASP A 65 -4.83 -8.95 -6.95
N ARG A 66 -3.93 -8.26 -6.23
CA ARG A 66 -2.88 -8.94 -5.48
C ARG A 66 -3.33 -9.25 -4.06
N ASP A 67 -3.29 -10.52 -3.74
CA ASP A 67 -3.52 -11.06 -2.41
C ASP A 67 -2.29 -10.97 -1.53
N LEU A 68 -2.52 -11.06 -0.22
CA LEU A 68 -1.47 -11.26 0.77
C LEU A 68 -1.38 -12.74 1.13
N LEU A 69 -0.32 -13.40 0.67
CA LEU A 69 0.05 -14.75 1.08
C LEU A 69 1.12 -14.67 2.16
N VAL A 70 0.93 -15.34 3.29
CA VAL A 70 1.92 -15.36 4.37
C VAL A 70 2.36 -16.79 4.66
N GLY A 71 3.59 -17.11 4.29
CA GLY A 71 4.25 -18.35 4.70
C GLY A 71 4.57 -18.31 6.19
N ASP A 72 4.65 -19.49 6.79
CA ASP A 72 4.92 -19.67 8.21
C ASP A 72 5.90 -20.83 8.45
N PHE A 73 6.63 -20.79 9.57
CA PHE A 73 7.71 -21.73 9.88
C PHE A 73 7.31 -23.21 9.88
N PRO A 74 6.11 -23.62 10.37
CA PRO A 74 5.64 -24.99 10.27
C PRO A 74 5.38 -25.47 8.82
N GLY A 75 5.70 -24.64 7.83
CA GLY A 75 5.52 -24.94 6.42
C GLY A 75 4.10 -24.70 5.93
N SER A 76 3.24 -24.11 6.75
CA SER A 76 1.89 -23.68 6.38
C SER A 76 1.91 -22.33 5.66
N PHE A 77 0.83 -22.05 4.94
CA PHE A 77 0.62 -20.77 4.27
C PHE A 77 -0.76 -20.25 4.64
N TRP A 78 -0.86 -18.96 4.96
CA TRP A 78 -2.10 -18.26 5.28
C TRP A 78 -2.46 -17.33 4.13
N LEU A 79 -3.68 -17.44 3.62
CA LEU A 79 -4.18 -16.61 2.54
C LEU A 79 -5.11 -15.52 3.09
N PHE A 80 -4.79 -14.28 2.74
CA PHE A 80 -5.64 -13.12 2.93
C PHE A 80 -5.99 -12.56 1.56
N GLU A 81 -7.18 -12.93 1.08
CA GLU A 81 -7.68 -12.52 -0.25
C GLU A 81 -7.96 -11.03 -0.24
N ASN A 82 -7.53 -10.31 -1.28
CA ASN A 82 -7.93 -8.94 -1.46
C ASN A 82 -9.32 -8.89 -2.13
N ALA A 83 -10.31 -8.32 -1.45
CA ALA A 83 -11.66 -8.14 -2.00
C ALA A 83 -11.91 -6.68 -2.40
N GLY A 84 -10.84 -5.97 -2.74
CA GLY A 84 -10.78 -4.54 -3.05
C GLY A 84 -10.05 -4.31 -4.37
N ASP A 85 -9.04 -3.44 -4.36
CA ASP A 85 -8.11 -3.29 -5.47
C ASP A 85 -6.69 -3.02 -4.95
N ASP A 86 -5.69 -3.04 -5.84
CA ASP A 86 -4.27 -2.82 -5.51
C ASP A 86 -3.96 -1.49 -4.80
N ARG A 87 -4.81 -0.46 -4.95
CA ARG A 87 -4.64 0.86 -4.33
C ARG A 87 -5.38 0.98 -3.00
N ALA A 88 -6.46 0.25 -2.84
CA ALA A 88 -7.30 0.23 -1.64
C ALA A 88 -7.64 -1.22 -1.26
N PRO A 89 -6.65 -2.01 -0.79
CA PRO A 89 -6.87 -3.41 -0.51
C PRO A 89 -7.81 -3.58 0.68
N ARG A 90 -8.65 -4.62 0.62
CA ARG A 90 -9.55 -5.01 1.70
C ARG A 90 -9.45 -6.51 1.89
N PHE A 91 -8.63 -6.93 2.85
CA PHE A 91 -8.34 -8.33 3.03
C PHE A 91 -9.47 -9.10 3.74
N LEU A 92 -9.73 -10.31 3.25
CA LEU A 92 -10.59 -11.32 3.84
C LEU A 92 -9.73 -12.51 4.27
N SER A 93 -9.91 -13.02 5.49
CA SER A 93 -9.15 -14.18 5.95
C SER A 93 -9.73 -15.45 5.35
N ARG A 94 -8.96 -16.11 4.48
CA ARG A 94 -9.34 -17.40 3.87
C ARG A 94 -8.78 -18.61 4.63
N GLY A 95 -7.94 -18.36 5.64
CA GLY A 95 -7.31 -19.40 6.44
C GLY A 95 -6.12 -20.05 5.72
N PRO A 96 -5.84 -21.34 5.96
CA PRO A 96 -4.74 -22.02 5.29
C PRO A 96 -4.97 -22.09 3.78
N LEU A 97 -3.95 -21.76 2.99
CA LEU A 97 -3.99 -21.87 1.53
C LEU A 97 -4.39 -23.29 1.12
N GLN A 98 -5.38 -23.43 0.22
CA GLN A 98 -5.87 -24.72 -0.26
C GLN A 98 -5.50 -24.94 -1.73
N ALA A 99 -5.12 -26.16 -2.08
CA ALA A 99 -4.97 -26.62 -3.46
C ALA A 99 -5.54 -28.03 -3.59
N GLY A 100 -6.48 -28.23 -4.52
CA GLY A 100 -7.14 -29.54 -4.70
C GLY A 100 -7.91 -30.04 -3.47
N GLY A 101 -8.38 -29.12 -2.61
CA GLY A 101 -9.06 -29.45 -1.36
C GLY A 101 -8.13 -29.88 -0.22
N GLN A 102 -6.82 -29.64 -0.34
CA GLN A 102 -5.84 -29.92 0.70
C GLN A 102 -5.07 -28.64 1.05
N SER A 103 -4.71 -28.48 2.32
CA SER A 103 -3.84 -27.37 2.74
C SER A 103 -2.47 -27.49 2.08
N ALA A 104 -2.01 -26.41 1.45
CA ALA A 104 -0.66 -26.30 0.94
C ALA A 104 0.33 -26.35 2.10
N SER A 105 1.39 -27.14 1.94
CA SER A 105 2.45 -27.25 2.94
C SER A 105 3.79 -27.58 2.30
N THR A 106 4.86 -27.02 2.85
CA THR A 106 6.23 -27.45 2.57
C THR A 106 6.74 -28.37 3.67
N PRO A 107 7.47 -29.45 3.36
CA PRO A 107 8.14 -30.24 4.37
C PRO A 107 9.10 -29.39 5.21
N VAL A 108 9.05 -29.57 6.52
CA VAL A 108 9.92 -28.89 7.48
C VAL A 108 10.74 -29.95 8.21
N TYR A 109 11.96 -30.14 7.74
CA TYR A 109 12.97 -31.11 8.19
C TYR A 109 12.61 -32.60 8.15
#